data_AF-A0A0J6YP54-F1
#
_entry.id   AF-A0A0J6YP54-F1
#
_cell.length_a   1.000
_cell.length_b   1.000
_cell.length_c   1.000
_cell.angle_alpha   90.00
_cell.angle_beta   90.00
_cell.angle_gamma   90.00
#
_symmetry.space_group_name_H-M   'P 1'
#
loop_
_entity.id
_entity.type
_entity.pdbx_description
1 polymer ?
#
loop_
_entity_poly.entity_id
_entity_poly.type
_entity_poly.pdbx_seq_one_letter_code
_entity_poly.pdbx_strand_id
1 'polypeptide(L)'
;MEESFILSKFDSLVKSGIVLYDDQQTSIEHIDRGLRFQFLLTSALAKKPTLHLPSPQAEENSELQHQRRDGSDISTGGFEIGNISSTHFVTVNKFCFARPHLMLLTSDAHRKQYEPLNEKDFEAAWTALAVTTSRDYVVFYNCGQDGGCSRLHKHLQLMPMPEHSLAAFLDSEDGKEPNVPFQWFYHRLKSQHVTPPSLTTVYADLLRQATGVGKGRFEHAGNTQPGTACPHNMILTNR
;
A
#
# COMPACT_ATOMS: atom_id res chain seq x y z
N MET A 1 6.16 -0.09 19.04
CA MET A 1 5.32 1.08 18.68
C MET A 1 3.88 0.62 18.86
N GLU A 2 3.11 1.28 19.71
CA GLU A 2 1.73 0.86 20.03
C GLU A 2 0.71 1.46 19.05
N GLU A 3 -0.38 0.75 18.74
CA GLU A 3 -1.44 1.25 17.84
C GLU A 3 -2.08 2.55 18.34
N SER A 4 -2.30 2.68 19.64
CA SER A 4 -2.88 3.90 20.23
C SER A 4 -2.02 5.14 19.96
N PHE A 5 -0.69 4.98 19.95
CA PHE A 5 0.25 6.04 19.58
C PHE A 5 0.16 6.38 18.09
N ILE A 6 0.08 5.36 17.21
CA ILE A 6 -0.09 5.55 15.76
C ILE A 6 -1.36 6.35 15.48
N LEU A 7 -2.49 5.95 16.07
CA LEU A 7 -3.78 6.62 15.91
C LEU A 7 -3.75 8.06 16.44
N SER A 8 -3.19 8.28 17.63
CA SER A 8 -3.06 9.61 18.22
C SER A 8 -2.20 10.55 17.35
N LYS A 9 -1.08 10.03 16.81
CA LYS A 9 -0.23 10.80 15.90
C LYS A 9 -0.94 11.13 14.58
N PHE A 10 -1.67 10.17 14.00
CA PHE A 10 -2.50 10.39 12.82
C PHE A 10 -3.53 11.50 13.07
N ASP A 11 -4.31 11.41 14.15
CA ASP A 11 -5.34 12.39 14.50
C ASP A 11 -4.78 13.78 14.70
N SER A 12 -3.62 13.89 15.35
CA SER A 12 -2.92 15.16 15.55
C SER A 12 -2.52 15.80 14.22
N LEU A 13 -2.08 15.00 13.24
CA LEU A 13 -1.72 15.48 11.90
C LEU A 13 -2.93 15.84 11.04
N VAL A 14 -4.07 15.16 11.22
CA VAL A 14 -5.34 15.55 10.61
C VAL A 14 -5.83 16.87 11.21
N LYS A 15 -5.81 17.00 12.54
CA LYS A 15 -6.23 18.21 13.27
C LYS A 15 -5.40 19.44 12.90
N SER A 16 -4.12 19.27 12.59
CA SER A 16 -3.26 20.37 12.13
C SER A 16 -3.46 20.74 10.65
N GLY A 17 -4.26 19.99 9.89
CA GLY A 17 -4.47 20.19 8.46
C GLY A 17 -3.30 19.75 7.57
N ILE A 18 -2.28 19.11 8.16
CA ILE A 18 -1.10 18.61 7.45
C ILE A 18 -1.47 17.36 6.65
N VAL A 19 -2.25 16.46 7.25
CA VAL A 19 -2.82 15.26 6.61
C VAL A 19 -4.27 15.56 6.23
N LEU A 20 -4.63 15.22 4.98
CA LEU A 20 -5.98 15.38 4.46
C LEU A 20 -6.74 14.06 4.65
N TYR A 21 -7.76 14.12 5.49
CA TYR A 21 -8.71 13.05 5.76
C TYR A 21 -10.11 13.66 5.80
N ASP A 22 -11.08 12.94 5.25
CA ASP A 22 -12.48 13.32 5.25
C ASP A 22 -13.22 12.34 6.18
N ASP A 23 -13.89 12.82 7.20
CA ASP A 23 -14.67 11.96 8.11
C ASP A 23 -16.15 11.84 7.70
N GLN A 24 -16.58 12.59 6.68
CA GLN A 24 -17.93 12.58 6.11
C GLN A 24 -17.98 11.84 4.76
N GLN A 25 -17.07 10.88 4.56
CA GLN A 25 -17.01 10.10 3.33
C GLN A 25 -18.28 9.28 3.13
N THR A 26 -18.73 9.19 1.89
CA THR A 26 -19.88 8.35 1.52
C THR A 26 -19.39 7.09 0.83
N SER A 27 -19.87 5.93 1.27
CA SER A 27 -19.65 4.66 0.57
C SER A 27 -20.89 4.27 -0.20
N ILE A 28 -20.72 3.95 -1.48
CA ILE A 28 -21.77 3.42 -2.35
C ILE A 28 -21.38 2.01 -2.74
N GLU A 29 -22.23 1.03 -2.41
CA GLU A 29 -22.01 -0.36 -2.79
C GLU A 29 -22.64 -0.68 -4.15
N HIS A 30 -21.96 -1.51 -4.93
CA HIS A 30 -22.48 -2.06 -6.17
C HIS A 30 -22.04 -3.51 -6.33
N ILE A 31 -22.91 -4.37 -6.84
CA ILE A 31 -22.57 -5.78 -7.09
C ILE A 31 -22.68 -6.02 -8.59
N ASP A 32 -21.57 -6.43 -9.21
CA ASP A 32 -21.52 -6.90 -10.59
C ASP A 32 -20.87 -8.28 -10.63
N ARG A 33 -21.54 -9.25 -11.27
CA ARG A 33 -21.07 -10.64 -11.45
C ARG A 33 -20.59 -11.33 -10.16
N GLY A 34 -21.19 -10.98 -9.03
CA GLY A 34 -20.84 -11.52 -7.70
C GLY A 34 -19.64 -10.84 -7.04
N LEU A 35 -18.96 -9.91 -7.72
CA LEU A 35 -17.97 -9.03 -7.11
C LEU A 35 -18.68 -7.82 -6.49
N ARG A 36 -18.43 -7.57 -5.21
CA ARG A 36 -18.89 -6.35 -4.53
C ARG A 36 -17.84 -5.24 -4.69
N PHE A 37 -18.28 -4.13 -5.23
CA PHE A 37 -17.54 -2.89 -5.34
C PHE A 37 -17.99 -1.92 -4.23
N GLN A 38 -17.03 -1.21 -3.66
CA GLN A 38 -17.27 -0.09 -2.76
C GLN A 38 -16.69 1.17 -3.38
N PHE A 39 -17.56 2.12 -3.73
CA PHE A 39 -17.16 3.43 -4.23
C PHE A 39 -17.13 4.41 -3.05
N LEU A 40 -15.93 4.83 -2.68
CA LEU A 40 -15.71 5.78 -1.59
C LEU A 40 -15.58 7.20 -2.16
N LEU A 41 -16.55 8.05 -1.84
CA LEU A 41 -16.57 9.46 -2.21
C LEU A 41 -15.93 10.28 -1.08
N THR A 42 -14.83 10.95 -1.39
CA THR A 42 -13.99 11.65 -0.41
C THR A 42 -13.43 12.95 -0.97
N SER A 43 -13.51 14.02 -0.17
CA SER A 43 -12.90 15.30 -0.49
C SER A 43 -11.39 15.32 -0.23
N ALA A 44 -10.87 14.38 0.57
CA ALA A 44 -9.45 14.29 0.94
C ALA A 44 -8.52 14.14 -0.28
N LEU A 45 -9.01 13.52 -1.35
CA LEU A 45 -8.25 13.27 -2.57
C LEU A 45 -8.37 14.40 -3.60
N ALA A 46 -9.29 15.36 -3.44
CA ALA A 46 -9.52 16.43 -4.40
C ALA A 46 -8.30 17.36 -4.56
N LYS A 47 -7.48 17.48 -3.51
CA LYS A 47 -6.23 18.26 -3.50
C LYS A 47 -5.00 17.44 -3.88
N LYS A 48 -5.16 16.16 -4.23
CA LYS A 48 -4.04 15.32 -4.64
C LYS A 48 -3.55 15.80 -6.02
N PRO A 49 -2.26 16.12 -6.19
CA PRO A 49 -1.74 16.51 -7.49
C PRO A 49 -1.94 15.37 -8.50
N THR A 50 -2.70 15.63 -9.56
CA THR A 50 -2.84 14.72 -10.70
C THR A 50 -1.73 14.97 -11.71
N LEU A 51 -1.10 13.91 -12.21
CA LEU A 51 0.02 13.98 -13.17
C LEU A 51 -0.32 14.73 -14.48
N HIS A 52 -1.60 14.97 -14.78
CA HIS A 52 -2.07 15.47 -16.08
C HIS A 52 -2.50 16.94 -16.12
N LEU A 53 -2.49 17.66 -15.00
CA LEU A 53 -2.81 19.09 -15.01
C LEU A 53 -1.53 19.87 -14.72
N PRO A 54 -1.02 20.67 -15.69
CA PRO A 54 -0.07 21.72 -15.36
C PRO A 54 -0.86 22.79 -14.60
N SER A 55 -0.96 22.65 -13.28
CA SER A 55 -1.49 23.69 -12.42
C SER A 55 -0.46 24.83 -12.38
N PRO A 56 -0.76 26.04 -12.90
CA PRO A 56 0.19 27.17 -12.89
C PRO A 56 0.39 27.80 -11.50
N GLN A 57 -0.03 27.12 -10.43
CA GLN A 57 -0.07 27.63 -9.05
C GLN A 57 0.36 26.59 -8.00
N ALA A 58 0.94 25.46 -8.41
CA ALA A 58 1.78 24.72 -7.47
C ALA A 58 3.15 25.40 -7.40
N GLU A 59 3.15 26.69 -7.05
CA GLU A 59 4.32 27.36 -6.49
C GLU A 59 4.78 26.53 -5.30
N GLU A 60 5.80 25.71 -5.55
CA GLU A 60 7.10 25.91 -4.90
C GLU A 60 7.03 26.47 -3.47
N ASN A 61 6.42 25.73 -2.54
CA ASN A 61 6.85 25.81 -1.15
C ASN A 61 8.24 25.14 -1.08
N SER A 62 9.25 25.94 -1.40
CA SER A 62 10.69 25.64 -1.37
C SER A 62 11.15 25.03 -0.04
N GLU A 63 10.47 25.31 1.07
CA GLU A 63 10.79 24.75 2.39
C GLU A 63 10.50 23.24 2.51
N LEU A 64 9.49 22.69 1.83
CA LEU A 64 9.16 21.26 1.88
C LEU A 64 9.96 20.40 0.89
N GLN A 65 10.57 21.02 -0.12
CA GLN A 65 11.53 20.34 -1.01
C GLN A 65 12.83 20.02 -0.28
N HIS A 66 13.24 20.84 0.69
CA HIS A 66 14.47 20.64 1.48
C HIS A 66 14.46 19.45 2.44
N GLN A 67 13.33 18.77 2.63
CA GLN A 67 13.21 17.60 3.51
C GLN A 67 13.22 16.26 2.75
N ARG A 68 13.42 16.27 1.43
CA ARG A 68 13.53 15.02 0.67
C ARG A 68 14.91 14.42 0.92
N ARG A 69 14.92 13.18 1.40
CA ARG A 69 16.14 12.37 1.51
C ARG A 69 16.69 12.14 0.10
N ASP A 70 18.01 12.13 -0.04
CA ASP A 70 18.64 11.75 -1.30
C ASP A 70 18.13 10.37 -1.75
N GLY A 71 17.84 10.22 -3.03
CA GLY A 71 17.17 9.04 -3.60
C GLY A 71 15.64 8.98 -3.45
N SER A 72 15.00 9.78 -2.58
CA SER A 72 13.55 9.73 -2.33
C SER A 72 12.77 10.80 -3.10
N ASP A 73 11.70 10.40 -3.78
CA ASP A 73 10.69 11.30 -4.36
C ASP A 73 9.50 11.56 -3.42
N ILE A 74 9.59 11.06 -2.18
CA ILE A 74 8.61 11.23 -1.11
C ILE A 74 9.19 12.17 -0.05
N SER A 75 8.47 13.24 0.29
CA SER A 75 8.78 14.10 1.43
C SER A 75 8.06 13.55 2.66
N THR A 76 8.81 13.21 3.71
CA THR A 76 8.29 12.59 4.95
C THR A 76 8.38 13.50 6.16
N GLY A 77 9.06 14.65 6.05
CA GLY A 77 9.26 15.53 7.19
C GLY A 77 7.94 16.05 7.76
N GLY A 78 7.76 15.86 9.07
CA GLY A 78 6.52 16.18 9.78
C GLY A 78 5.43 15.10 9.77
N PHE A 79 5.56 14.05 8.94
CA PHE A 79 4.57 12.96 8.83
C PHE A 79 5.03 11.66 9.51
N GLU A 80 6.30 11.58 9.88
CA GLU A 80 6.93 10.39 10.46
C GLU A 80 6.34 10.04 11.84
N ILE A 81 6.09 8.75 12.03
CA ILE A 81 5.66 8.17 13.30
C ILE A 81 6.85 7.53 14.02
N GLY A 82 7.71 6.83 13.28
CA GLY A 82 8.93 6.22 13.81
C GLY A 82 9.35 4.96 13.03
N ASN A 83 10.40 4.30 13.50
CA ASN A 83 10.90 3.07 12.87
C ASN A 83 10.00 1.87 13.24
N ILE A 84 9.65 1.04 12.26
CA ILE A 84 8.94 -0.25 12.47
C ILE A 84 9.90 -1.43 12.51
N SER A 85 11.05 -1.29 11.84
CA SER A 85 12.16 -2.24 11.89
C SER A 85 13.49 -1.50 11.72
N SER A 86 14.60 -2.23 11.66
CA SER A 86 15.92 -1.64 11.36
C SER A 86 16.03 -1.09 9.93
N THR A 87 15.11 -1.48 9.04
CA THR A 87 15.18 -1.21 7.59
C THR A 87 14.02 -0.37 7.08
N HIS A 88 13.00 -0.14 7.91
CA HIS A 88 11.79 0.57 7.53
C HIS A 88 11.31 1.52 8.62
N PHE A 89 10.70 2.62 8.16
CA PHE A 89 10.02 3.58 9.02
C PHE A 89 8.60 3.85 8.52
N VAL A 90 7.74 4.29 9.44
CA VAL A 90 6.33 4.55 9.22
C VAL A 90 6.10 6.04 9.09
N THR A 91 5.35 6.43 8.09
CA THR A 91 4.83 7.79 7.91
C THR A 91 3.33 7.75 7.61
N VAL A 92 2.63 8.83 7.90
CA VAL A 92 1.22 8.97 7.51
C VAL A 92 1.12 9.31 6.02
N ASN A 93 0.20 8.65 5.30
CA ASN A 93 -0.13 9.06 3.95
C ASN A 93 -0.90 10.40 3.98
N LYS A 94 -0.31 11.44 3.39
CA LYS A 94 -0.89 12.79 3.37
C LYS A 94 -2.28 12.86 2.72
N PHE A 95 -2.52 12.04 1.70
CA PHE A 95 -3.79 12.00 0.96
C PHE A 95 -4.45 10.64 1.22
N CYS A 96 -5.16 10.55 2.33
CA CYS A 96 -5.71 9.29 2.83
C CYS A 96 -7.24 9.29 2.82
N PHE A 97 -7.81 8.11 2.58
CA PHE A 97 -9.24 7.87 2.75
C PHE A 97 -9.55 6.96 3.97
N ALA A 98 -8.51 6.36 4.57
CA ALA A 98 -8.64 5.47 5.71
C ALA A 98 -7.96 6.06 6.96
N ARG A 99 -8.51 5.74 8.13
CA ARG A 99 -7.96 6.12 9.44
C ARG A 99 -7.44 4.89 10.19
N PRO A 100 -6.12 4.70 10.33
CA PRO A 100 -5.04 5.44 9.67
C PRO A 100 -4.71 4.83 8.29
N HIS A 101 -4.19 5.65 7.37
CA HIS A 101 -3.53 5.17 6.15
C HIS A 101 -2.06 5.52 6.25
N LEU A 102 -1.22 4.49 6.32
CA LEU A 102 0.20 4.61 6.58
C LEU A 102 1.01 4.13 5.38
N MET A 103 2.26 4.56 5.32
CA MET A 103 3.26 4.04 4.42
C MET A 103 4.46 3.52 5.22
N LEU A 104 4.90 2.31 4.89
CA LEU A 104 6.10 1.66 5.42
C LEU A 104 7.22 1.87 4.38
N LEU A 105 8.04 2.90 4.55
CA LEU A 105 9.11 3.24 3.62
C LEU A 105 10.40 2.52 3.99
N THR A 106 11.16 2.12 2.99
CA THR A 106 12.55 1.70 3.20
C THR A 106 13.37 2.85 3.77
N SER A 107 14.23 2.58 4.74
CA SER A 107 15.17 3.58 5.26
C SER A 107 16.23 3.96 4.20
N ASP A 108 16.58 3.01 3.33
CA ASP A 108 17.37 3.25 2.13
C ASP A 108 16.46 3.83 1.02
N ALA A 109 16.59 5.14 0.80
CA ALA A 109 15.79 5.88 -0.17
C ALA A 109 16.10 5.54 -1.65
N HIS A 110 17.18 4.81 -1.94
CA HIS A 110 17.49 4.37 -3.30
C HIS A 110 16.75 3.11 -3.71
N ARG A 111 16.11 2.39 -2.78
CA ARG A 111 15.25 1.26 -3.10
C ARG A 111 14.03 1.74 -3.89
N LYS A 112 13.70 1.05 -4.97
CA LYS A 112 12.65 1.49 -5.91
C LYS A 112 11.42 0.61 -5.89
N GLN A 113 10.29 1.24 -6.19
CA GLN A 113 8.95 0.66 -6.20
C GLN A 113 8.74 -0.38 -7.31
N TYR A 114 9.67 -0.51 -8.25
CA TYR A 114 9.67 -1.56 -9.27
C TYR A 114 10.51 -2.79 -8.86
N GLU A 115 11.17 -2.74 -7.70
CA GLU A 115 11.92 -3.87 -7.18
C GLU A 115 10.99 -4.87 -6.49
N PRO A 116 11.28 -6.18 -6.55
CA PRO A 116 10.51 -7.18 -5.82
C PRO A 116 10.63 -6.98 -4.31
N LEU A 117 9.61 -7.40 -3.56
CA LEU A 117 9.68 -7.49 -2.10
C LEU A 117 10.69 -8.56 -1.67
N ASN A 118 11.37 -8.30 -0.57
CA ASN A 118 12.34 -9.18 0.07
C ASN A 118 11.99 -9.39 1.55
N GLU A 119 12.80 -10.18 2.25
CA GLU A 119 12.55 -10.55 3.65
C GLU A 119 12.41 -9.36 4.60
N LYS A 120 13.19 -8.28 4.40
CA LYS A 120 13.13 -7.07 5.23
C LYS A 120 11.83 -6.31 5.03
N ASP A 121 11.29 -6.32 3.81
CA ASP A 121 9.98 -5.75 3.51
C ASP A 121 8.86 -6.53 4.23
N PHE A 122 8.95 -7.87 4.23
CA PHE A 122 8.00 -8.73 4.94
C PHE A 122 8.14 -8.67 6.47
N GLU A 123 9.35 -8.48 7.00
CA GLU A 123 9.58 -8.22 8.42
C GLU A 123 8.83 -6.95 8.86
N ALA A 124 8.98 -5.85 8.10
CA ALA A 124 8.30 -4.59 8.38
C ALA A 124 6.77 -4.73 8.25
N ALA A 125 6.30 -5.37 7.19
CA ALA A 125 4.87 -5.59 6.94
C ALA A 125 4.21 -6.46 8.03
N TRP A 126 4.86 -7.56 8.42
CA TRP A 126 4.33 -8.46 9.44
C TRP A 126 4.36 -7.82 10.83
N THR A 127 5.41 -7.07 11.15
CA THR A 127 5.48 -6.29 12.39
C THR A 127 4.37 -5.24 12.42
N ALA A 128 4.12 -4.54 11.31
CA ALA A 128 3.04 -3.56 11.23
C ALA A 128 1.66 -4.19 11.49
N LEU A 129 1.35 -5.33 10.87
CA LEU A 129 0.12 -6.07 11.13
C LEU A 129 0.01 -6.56 12.58
N ALA A 130 1.12 -6.98 13.20
CA ALA A 130 1.14 -7.46 14.57
C ALA A 130 0.91 -6.36 15.61
N VAL A 131 1.30 -5.12 15.33
CA VAL A 131 1.07 -3.99 16.25
C VAL A 131 -0.30 -3.34 16.08
N THR A 132 -0.94 -3.47 14.91
CA THR A 132 -2.28 -2.91 14.63
C THR A 132 -3.36 -3.98 14.81
N THR A 133 -3.98 -4.04 15.98
CA THR A 133 -4.84 -5.17 16.40
C THR A 133 -6.27 -4.78 16.76
N SER A 134 -6.60 -3.48 16.79
CA SER A 134 -7.95 -3.01 17.14
C SER A 134 -9.05 -3.43 16.15
N ARG A 135 -8.64 -3.84 14.95
CA ARG A 135 -9.47 -4.33 13.83
C ARG A 135 -8.57 -5.06 12.83
N ASP A 136 -9.15 -5.63 11.78
CA ASP A 136 -8.35 -6.19 10.69
C ASP A 136 -7.66 -5.08 9.88
N TYR A 137 -6.40 -5.32 9.54
CA TYR A 137 -5.58 -4.45 8.70
C TYR A 137 -5.07 -5.20 7.47
N VAL A 138 -4.78 -4.44 6.43
CA VAL A 138 -4.22 -4.93 5.19
C VAL A 138 -2.96 -4.17 4.84
N VAL A 139 -1.90 -4.89 4.49
CA VAL A 139 -0.70 -4.34 3.85
C VAL A 139 -0.81 -4.56 2.35
N PHE A 140 -0.48 -3.55 1.55
CA PHE A 140 -0.44 -3.71 0.11
C PHE A 140 0.76 -3.00 -0.52
N TYR A 141 1.19 -3.51 -1.67
CA TYR A 141 2.32 -3.01 -2.45
C TYR A 141 1.94 -2.90 -3.93
N ASN A 142 2.13 -1.71 -4.48
CA ASN A 142 1.88 -1.41 -5.89
C ASN A 142 3.23 -1.38 -6.61
N CYS A 143 3.58 -2.45 -7.32
CA CYS A 143 4.90 -2.60 -7.92
C CYS A 143 4.96 -2.03 -9.33
N GLY A 144 5.81 -1.02 -9.52
CA GLY A 144 6.04 -0.37 -10.82
C GLY A 144 4.87 0.50 -11.31
N GLN A 145 5.12 1.20 -12.41
CA GLN A 145 4.17 2.16 -12.99
C GLN A 145 2.83 1.51 -13.34
N ASP A 146 2.87 0.38 -14.05
CA ASP A 146 1.65 -0.35 -14.47
C ASP A 146 1.00 -1.12 -13.32
N GLY A 147 1.68 -1.25 -12.17
CA GLY A 147 1.09 -1.69 -10.91
C GLY A 147 0.39 -0.56 -10.14
N GLY A 148 0.36 0.66 -10.71
CA GLY A 148 -0.31 1.82 -10.13
C GLY A 148 0.51 2.55 -9.06
N CYS A 149 1.85 2.47 -9.09
CA CYS A 149 2.64 3.27 -8.16
C CYS A 149 2.58 4.77 -8.48
N SER A 150 2.37 5.60 -7.46
CA SER A 150 2.43 7.07 -7.60
C SER A 150 3.80 7.67 -7.24
N ARG A 151 4.66 6.88 -6.59
CA ARG A 151 5.96 7.29 -6.06
C ARG A 151 6.98 6.18 -6.28
N LEU A 152 8.24 6.56 -6.50
CA LEU A 152 9.33 5.65 -6.86
C LEU A 152 10.12 5.11 -5.68
N HIS A 153 10.28 5.86 -4.59
CA HIS A 153 10.90 5.33 -3.38
C HIS A 153 10.05 4.17 -2.85
N LYS A 154 10.68 3.02 -2.65
CA LYS A 154 10.02 1.78 -2.22
C LYS A 154 9.25 1.94 -0.90
N HIS A 155 7.98 1.58 -0.94
CA HIS A 155 7.10 1.63 0.22
C HIS A 155 5.96 0.62 0.09
N LEU A 156 5.59 0.03 1.22
CA LEU A 156 4.30 -0.65 1.40
C LEU A 156 3.30 0.32 2.01
N GLN A 157 2.01 0.01 1.89
CA GLN A 157 0.94 0.77 2.49
C GLN A 157 0.17 -0.09 3.47
N LEU A 158 -0.24 0.48 4.59
CA LEU A 158 -1.03 -0.18 5.64
C LEU A 158 -2.29 0.65 5.88
N MET A 159 -3.44 -0.02 5.93
CA MET A 159 -4.71 0.61 6.30
C MET A 159 -5.67 -0.42 6.92
N PRO A 160 -6.72 0.03 7.64
CA PRO A 160 -7.84 -0.83 8.00
C PRO A 160 -8.35 -1.61 6.79
N MET A 161 -8.59 -2.90 6.98
CA MET A 161 -9.13 -3.74 5.93
C MET A 161 -10.57 -3.30 5.59
N PRO A 162 -10.87 -3.01 4.31
CA PRO A 162 -12.25 -2.76 3.90
C PRO A 162 -13.10 -4.01 4.11
N GLU A 163 -14.36 -3.80 4.46
CA GLU A 163 -15.34 -4.88 4.49
C GLU A 163 -15.53 -5.48 3.09
N HIS A 164 -15.87 -6.77 3.03
CA HIS A 164 -16.23 -7.44 1.77
C HIS A 164 -15.16 -7.37 0.66
N SER A 165 -13.88 -7.52 1.03
CA SER A 165 -12.77 -7.57 0.07
C SER A 165 -12.95 -8.70 -0.97
N LEU A 166 -12.22 -8.62 -2.10
CA LEU A 166 -12.22 -9.64 -3.15
C LEU A 166 -12.06 -11.06 -2.61
N ALA A 167 -11.19 -11.23 -1.60
CA ALA A 167 -10.85 -12.52 -1.02
C ALA A 167 -11.74 -12.91 0.17
N ALA A 168 -12.78 -12.12 0.52
CA ALA A 168 -13.65 -12.39 1.66
C ALA A 168 -14.42 -13.72 1.55
N PHE A 169 -14.58 -14.27 0.34
CA PHE A 169 -15.15 -15.60 0.17
C PHE A 169 -14.27 -16.70 0.81
N LEU A 170 -12.97 -16.47 1.02
CA LEU A 170 -12.10 -17.45 1.67
C LEU A 170 -12.37 -17.60 3.18
N ASP A 171 -13.12 -16.67 3.77
CA ASP A 171 -13.43 -16.65 5.20
C ASP A 171 -14.59 -17.58 5.58
N SER A 172 -15.29 -18.15 4.59
CA SER A 172 -16.43 -19.05 4.77
C SER A 172 -16.23 -20.36 4.00
N GLU A 173 -16.64 -21.49 4.59
CA GLU A 173 -16.60 -22.80 3.91
C GLU A 173 -17.48 -22.83 2.65
N ASP A 174 -18.59 -22.09 2.66
CA ASP A 174 -19.53 -21.98 1.53
C ASP A 174 -19.22 -20.78 0.62
N GLY A 175 -18.09 -20.10 0.85
CA GLY A 175 -17.72 -18.92 0.09
C GLY A 175 -17.44 -19.25 -1.37
N LYS A 176 -18.02 -18.45 -2.27
CA LYS A 176 -17.84 -18.61 -3.72
C LYS A 176 -16.90 -17.54 -4.25
N GLU A 177 -15.88 -17.98 -4.96
CA GLU A 177 -14.98 -17.10 -5.68
C GLU A 177 -15.78 -16.23 -6.68
N PRO A 178 -15.64 -14.90 -6.65
CA PRO A 178 -16.33 -14.03 -7.59
C PRO A 178 -15.76 -14.20 -9.00
N ASN A 179 -16.62 -14.10 -10.02
CA ASN A 179 -16.19 -14.18 -11.40
C ASN A 179 -15.61 -12.83 -11.84
N VAL A 180 -14.28 -12.74 -11.91
CA VAL A 180 -13.56 -11.49 -12.20
C VAL A 180 -12.85 -11.54 -13.57
N PRO A 181 -12.75 -10.41 -14.29
CA PRO A 181 -12.13 -10.35 -15.62
C PRO A 181 -10.59 -10.24 -15.57
N PHE A 182 -9.97 -10.50 -14.43
CA PHE A 182 -8.52 -10.38 -14.22
C PHE A 182 -7.95 -11.63 -13.55
N GLN A 183 -6.66 -11.86 -13.75
CA GLN A 183 -5.95 -12.97 -13.13
C GLN A 183 -5.46 -12.57 -11.75
N TRP A 184 -5.61 -13.45 -10.78
CA TRP A 184 -5.12 -13.27 -9.43
C TRP A 184 -4.68 -14.62 -8.85
N PHE A 185 -3.78 -14.58 -7.88
CA PHE A 185 -3.22 -15.77 -7.24
C PHE A 185 -3.19 -15.52 -5.74
N TYR A 186 -3.44 -16.55 -4.94
CA TYR A 186 -3.41 -16.42 -3.49
C TYR A 186 -2.74 -17.62 -2.83
N HIS A 187 -2.28 -17.40 -1.60
CA HIS A 187 -1.81 -18.45 -0.70
C HIS A 187 -2.39 -18.16 0.68
N ARG A 188 -3.18 -19.11 1.21
CA ARG A 188 -3.75 -18.98 2.56
C ARG A 188 -2.70 -19.33 3.60
N LEU A 189 -2.44 -18.43 4.55
CA LEU A 189 -1.43 -18.66 5.58
C LEU A 189 -1.96 -19.70 6.58
N LYS A 190 -1.14 -20.70 6.90
CA LYS A 190 -1.46 -21.68 7.95
C LYS A 190 -0.97 -21.11 9.28
N SER A 191 -1.88 -21.06 10.27
CA SER A 191 -1.77 -20.23 11.48
C SER A 191 -0.57 -20.49 12.41
N GLN A 192 0.21 -21.56 12.23
CA GLN A 192 1.17 -21.96 13.27
C GLN A 192 2.58 -21.36 13.13
N HIS A 193 3.08 -21.00 11.94
CA HIS A 193 4.47 -20.50 11.80
C HIS A 193 4.69 -19.54 10.62
N VAL A 194 3.98 -18.42 10.59
CA VAL A 194 4.27 -17.36 9.62
C VAL A 194 5.52 -16.59 10.03
N THR A 195 6.55 -16.64 9.18
CA THR A 195 7.82 -15.92 9.37
C THR A 195 8.17 -15.10 8.13
N PRO A 196 8.95 -14.01 8.24
CA PRO A 196 9.36 -13.22 7.07
C PRO A 196 10.05 -14.05 5.96
N PRO A 197 10.92 -15.04 6.26
CA PRO A 197 11.44 -15.95 5.23
C PRO A 197 10.34 -16.76 4.53
N SER A 198 9.36 -17.29 5.28
CA SER A 198 8.25 -18.05 4.68
C SER A 198 7.37 -17.17 3.78
N LEU A 199 7.09 -15.93 4.19
CA LEU A 199 6.34 -14.95 3.40
C LEU A 199 7.09 -14.58 2.11
N THR A 200 8.43 -14.48 2.19
CA THR A 200 9.28 -14.21 1.03
C THR A 200 9.20 -15.34 0.01
N THR A 201 9.22 -16.60 0.46
CA THR A 201 9.03 -17.78 -0.41
C THR A 201 7.66 -17.78 -1.08
N VAL A 202 6.59 -17.57 -0.30
CA VAL A 202 5.22 -17.48 -0.82
C VAL A 202 5.10 -16.36 -1.86
N TYR A 203 5.63 -15.18 -1.57
CA TYR A 203 5.64 -14.06 -2.50
C TYR A 203 6.41 -14.37 -3.79
N ALA A 204 7.57 -15.01 -3.70
CA ALA A 204 8.34 -15.40 -4.88
C ALA A 204 7.55 -16.38 -5.78
N ASP A 205 6.82 -17.33 -5.17
CA ASP A 205 5.97 -18.27 -5.90
C ASP A 205 4.76 -17.60 -6.56
N LEU A 206 4.10 -16.66 -5.87
CA LEU A 206 2.99 -15.88 -6.43
C LEU A 206 3.47 -14.93 -7.53
N LEU A 207 4.61 -14.26 -7.33
CA LEU A 207 5.21 -13.38 -8.32
C LEU A 207 5.60 -14.15 -9.58
N ARG A 208 6.10 -15.38 -9.45
CA ARG A 208 6.39 -16.25 -10.60
C ARG A 208 5.12 -16.58 -11.40
N GLN A 209 4.01 -16.86 -10.72
CA GLN A 209 2.71 -17.10 -11.38
C GLN A 209 2.21 -15.84 -12.09
N ALA A 210 2.21 -14.69 -11.40
CA ALA A 210 1.85 -13.39 -11.96
C ALA A 210 2.70 -13.03 -13.17
N THR A 211 4.02 -13.26 -13.10
CA THR A 211 4.94 -13.05 -14.21
C THR A 211 4.63 -13.98 -15.38
N GLY A 212 4.30 -15.25 -15.12
CA GLY A 212 3.95 -16.23 -16.16
C GLY A 212 2.76 -15.79 -17.02
N VAL A 213 1.78 -15.11 -16.43
CA VAL A 213 0.59 -14.62 -17.15
C VAL A 213 0.69 -13.17 -17.63
N GLY A 214 1.48 -12.32 -16.96
CA GLY A 214 1.55 -10.88 -17.21
C GLY A 214 2.74 -10.40 -18.02
N LYS A 215 3.82 -11.20 -18.14
CA LYS A 215 5.05 -10.77 -18.82
C LYS A 215 4.78 -10.36 -20.27
N GLY A 216 5.24 -9.15 -20.63
CA GLY A 216 5.11 -8.59 -21.96
C GLY A 216 3.70 -8.07 -22.31
N ARG A 217 2.75 -8.08 -21.36
CA ARG A 217 1.38 -7.60 -21.56
C ARG A 217 1.09 -6.22 -20.96
N PHE A 218 2.06 -5.65 -20.26
CA PHE A 218 1.95 -4.35 -19.61
C PHE A 218 2.43 -3.22 -20.53
N GLU A 219 1.83 -2.04 -20.40
CA GLU A 219 1.97 -0.90 -21.32
C GLU A 219 3.44 -0.48 -21.52
N HIS A 220 4.25 -0.58 -20.47
CA HIS A 220 5.64 -0.10 -20.47
C HIS A 220 6.69 -1.22 -20.55
N ALA A 221 6.37 -2.38 -21.12
CA ALA A 221 7.26 -3.54 -21.19
C ALA A 221 8.61 -3.33 -21.90
N GLY A 222 8.72 -2.34 -22.79
CA GLY A 222 9.96 -2.04 -23.52
C GLY A 222 11.01 -1.26 -22.72
N ASN A 223 10.65 -0.66 -21.58
CA ASN A 223 11.49 0.30 -20.85
C ASN A 223 11.95 -0.19 -19.46
N THR A 224 11.93 -1.49 -19.20
CA THR A 224 12.23 -2.04 -17.86
C THR A 224 13.73 -2.10 -17.60
N GLN A 225 14.18 -1.53 -16.48
CA GLN A 225 15.56 -1.67 -16.01
C GLN A 225 15.85 -3.09 -15.49
N PRO A 226 17.12 -3.54 -15.49
CA PRO A 226 17.50 -4.80 -14.84
C PRO A 226 17.05 -4.86 -13.38
N GLY A 227 16.51 -5.99 -12.94
CA GLY A 227 15.98 -6.17 -11.58
C GLY A 227 14.54 -5.69 -11.37
N THR A 228 13.89 -5.14 -12.41
CA THR A 228 12.46 -4.79 -12.37
C THR A 228 11.60 -6.05 -12.29
N ALA A 229 10.72 -6.13 -11.30
CA ALA A 229 9.69 -7.15 -11.23
C ALA A 229 8.60 -6.91 -12.29
N CYS A 230 7.88 -7.96 -12.69
CA CYS A 230 6.63 -7.79 -13.45
C CYS A 230 5.70 -6.85 -12.66
N PRO A 231 5.11 -5.80 -13.26
CA PRO A 231 4.16 -4.96 -12.57
C PRO A 231 3.03 -5.80 -11.97
N HIS A 232 2.73 -5.58 -10.69
CA HIS A 232 1.74 -6.35 -9.93
C HIS A 232 1.30 -5.60 -8.68
N ASN A 233 0.17 -6.02 -8.11
CA ASN A 233 -0.25 -5.66 -6.77
C ASN A 233 -0.06 -6.86 -5.84
N MET A 234 0.54 -6.63 -4.68
CA MET A 234 0.61 -7.61 -3.59
C MET A 234 -0.29 -7.12 -2.46
N ILE A 235 -1.08 -8.02 -1.89
CA ILE A 235 -1.94 -7.78 -0.73
C ILE A 235 -1.58 -8.85 0.31
N LEU A 236 -1.32 -8.41 1.54
CA LEU A 236 -0.98 -9.24 2.69
C LEU A 236 -1.94 -8.91 3.84
N THR A 237 -2.52 -9.96 4.42
CA THR A 237 -3.30 -9.91 5.66
C THR A 237 -2.72 -10.95 6.63
N ASN A 238 -3.22 -10.97 7.87
CA ASN A 238 -2.87 -12.00 8.86
C ASN A 238 -3.61 -13.34 8.65
N ARG A 239 -4.32 -13.52 7.54
CA ARG A 239 -5.18 -14.67 7.20
C ARG A 239 -4.60 -15.54 6.09
#